data_AF-A0A9D4EYL6-F1
#
_entry.id   AF-A0A9D4EYL6-F1
#
_cell.length_a   1.000
_cell.length_b   1.000
_cell.length_c   1.000
_cell.angle_alpha   90.00
_cell.angle_beta   90.00
_cell.angle_gamma   90.00
#
_symmetry.space_group_name_H-M   'P 1'
#
loop_
_entity.id
_entity.type
_entity.pdbx_description
1 polymer ?
#
loop_
_entity_poly.entity_id
_entity_poly.type
_entity_poly.pdbx_seq_one_letter_code
_entity_poly.pdbx_strand_id
1 'polypeptide(L)'
;MHCVYVCYLRNKSIYLSIYLSIYLSIYLSIYLSIYLSIYLSIYLSIYLSIYLSIYLSIYLSIYLSIYLSIYLSIYLSIYLSIYLSIYLSIYLSIYLSIYLSIYISIYLSIYLSIYLSIYLSIYLSIYLSIYLSIYLSIYLSIYLSIYLSIYLSIYLSIYLSIYLSIYLSIYLSI
;
A
#
# COMPACT_ATOMS: atom_id res chain seq x y z
N MET A 1 10.24 -119.39 -31.34
CA MET A 1 10.97 -118.25 -31.94
C MET A 1 10.10 -117.00 -32.12
N HIS A 2 8.88 -117.12 -32.68
CA HIS A 2 8.00 -115.96 -32.91
C HIS A 2 7.56 -115.20 -31.63
N CYS A 3 7.18 -115.90 -30.55
CA CYS A 3 6.74 -115.24 -29.31
C CYS A 3 7.87 -114.50 -28.55
N VAL A 4 9.10 -115.02 -28.58
CA VAL A 4 10.26 -114.37 -27.94
C VAL A 4 10.65 -113.09 -28.67
N TYR A 5 10.60 -113.11 -30.01
CA TYR A 5 10.88 -111.94 -30.84
C TYR A 5 9.81 -110.86 -30.68
N VAL A 6 8.53 -111.24 -30.61
CA VAL A 6 7.42 -110.30 -30.35
C VAL A 6 7.51 -109.69 -28.95
N CYS A 7 7.86 -110.46 -27.91
CA CYS A 7 8.08 -109.92 -26.57
C CYS A 7 9.30 -108.97 -26.51
N TYR A 8 10.40 -109.30 -27.21
CA TYR A 8 11.57 -108.43 -27.29
C TYR A 8 11.24 -107.09 -27.97
N LEU A 9 10.53 -107.13 -29.09
CA LEU A 9 10.10 -105.92 -29.80
C LEU A 9 9.12 -105.07 -28.97
N ARG A 10 8.17 -105.71 -28.27
CA ARG A 10 7.22 -105.02 -27.40
C ARG A 10 7.90 -104.38 -26.18
N ASN A 11 8.86 -105.04 -25.56
CA ASN A 11 9.63 -104.46 -24.46
C ASN A 11 10.51 -103.30 -24.94
N LYS A 12 11.11 -103.41 -26.14
CA LYS A 12 11.88 -102.32 -26.75
C LYS A 12 11.00 -101.13 -27.11
N SER A 13 9.79 -101.35 -27.64
CA SER A 13 8.84 -100.27 -27.95
C SER A 13 8.32 -99.58 -26.69
N ILE A 14 8.02 -100.35 -25.63
CA ILE A 14 7.59 -99.80 -24.33
C ILE A 14 8.71 -98.98 -23.70
N TYR A 15 9.94 -99.49 -23.69
CA TYR A 15 11.09 -98.77 -23.17
C TYR A 15 11.34 -97.47 -23.94
N LEU A 16 11.29 -97.52 -25.28
CA LEU A 16 11.46 -96.33 -26.11
C LEU A 16 10.34 -95.31 -25.89
N SER A 17 9.08 -95.76 -25.77
CA SER A 17 7.95 -94.86 -25.52
C SER A 17 8.03 -94.19 -24.16
N ILE A 18 8.45 -94.92 -23.11
CA ILE A 18 8.60 -94.39 -21.76
C ILE A 18 9.80 -93.44 -21.70
N TYR A 19 10.93 -93.80 -22.32
CA TYR A 19 12.11 -92.93 -22.38
C TYR A 19 11.79 -91.63 -23.11
N LEU A 20 11.14 -91.72 -24.29
CA LEU A 20 10.77 -90.55 -25.07
C LEU A 20 9.73 -89.69 -24.35
N SER A 21 8.71 -90.28 -23.71
CA SER A 21 7.69 -89.53 -22.98
C SER A 21 8.27 -88.82 -21.78
N ILE A 22 9.13 -89.49 -21.01
CA ILE A 22 9.81 -88.89 -19.85
C ILE A 22 10.75 -87.79 -20.32
N TYR A 23 11.61 -88.06 -21.31
CA TYR A 23 12.55 -87.07 -21.84
C TYR A 23 11.82 -85.84 -22.37
N LEU A 24 10.78 -86.02 -23.19
CA LEU A 24 10.02 -84.91 -23.74
C LEU A 24 9.26 -84.14 -22.64
N SER A 25 8.64 -84.84 -21.69
CA SER A 25 7.93 -84.19 -20.59
C SER A 25 8.86 -83.36 -19.70
N ILE A 26 10.04 -83.90 -19.37
CA ILE A 26 11.03 -83.23 -18.52
C ILE A 26 11.66 -82.08 -19.29
N TYR A 27 12.09 -82.31 -20.53
CA TYR A 27 12.69 -81.26 -21.35
C TYR A 27 11.70 -80.12 -21.60
N LEU A 28 10.46 -80.42 -21.99
CA LEU A 28 9.46 -79.39 -22.26
C LEU A 28 9.06 -78.66 -20.98
N SER A 29 8.83 -79.36 -19.87
CA SER A 29 8.46 -78.72 -18.60
C SER A 29 9.59 -77.83 -18.06
N ILE A 30 10.84 -78.30 -18.08
CA ILE A 30 11.99 -77.53 -17.62
C ILE A 30 12.25 -76.36 -18.55
N TYR A 31 12.30 -76.60 -19.86
CA TYR A 31 12.56 -75.53 -20.83
C TYR A 31 11.47 -74.47 -20.78
N LEU A 32 10.20 -74.86 -20.82
CA LEU A 32 9.09 -73.91 -20.80
C LEU A 32 9.00 -73.18 -19.46
N SER A 33 9.14 -73.87 -18.33
CA SER A 33 9.07 -73.23 -17.02
C SER A 33 10.23 -72.26 -16.80
N ILE A 34 11.47 -72.66 -17.11
CA ILE A 34 12.65 -71.83 -16.91
C ILE A 34 12.66 -70.68 -17.91
N TYR A 35 12.47 -70.96 -19.20
CA TYR A 35 12.49 -69.92 -20.22
C TYR A 35 11.38 -68.91 -19.99
N LEU A 36 10.14 -69.36 -19.76
CA LEU A 36 9.02 -68.46 -19.55
C LEU A 36 9.17 -67.70 -18.23
N SER A 37 9.56 -68.35 -17.13
CA SER A 37 9.72 -67.65 -15.85
C SER A 37 10.85 -66.62 -15.89
N ILE A 38 12.01 -66.97 -16.45
CA ILE A 38 13.16 -66.07 -16.52
C ILE A 38 12.87 -64.95 -17.52
N TYR A 39 12.42 -65.27 -18.72
CA TYR A 39 12.13 -64.25 -19.73
C TYR A 39 11.05 -63.30 -19.26
N LEU A 40 9.93 -63.81 -18.74
CA LEU A 40 8.83 -62.97 -18.28
C LEU A 40 9.23 -62.16 -17.05
N SER A 41 9.91 -62.76 -16.06
CA SER A 41 10.34 -62.03 -14.86
C SER A 41 11.35 -60.94 -15.17
N ILE A 42 12.37 -61.24 -15.98
CA ILE A 42 13.43 -60.28 -16.32
C ILE A 42 12.88 -59.21 -17.26
N TYR A 43 12.17 -59.59 -18.33
CA TYR A 43 11.63 -58.62 -19.26
C TYR A 43 10.62 -57.71 -18.58
N LEU A 44 9.67 -58.28 -17.82
CA LEU A 44 8.66 -57.48 -17.13
C LEU A 44 9.30 -56.62 -16.05
N SER A 45 10.22 -57.15 -15.22
CA SER A 45 10.86 -56.34 -14.18
C SER A 45 11.69 -55.21 -14.75
N ILE A 46 12.50 -55.46 -15.78
CA ILE A 46 13.34 -54.44 -16.40
C ILE A 46 12.47 -53.42 -17.15
N TYR A 47 11.53 -53.87 -17.97
CA TYR A 47 10.67 -52.97 -18.72
C TYR A 47 9.82 -52.11 -17.79
N LEU A 48 9.16 -52.72 -16.81
CA LEU A 48 8.31 -51.97 -15.88
C LEU A 48 9.15 -51.05 -15.00
N SER A 49 10.28 -51.50 -14.46
CA SER A 49 11.12 -50.66 -13.60
C SER A 49 11.70 -49.48 -14.38
N ILE A 50 12.27 -49.70 -15.55
CA ILE A 50 12.89 -48.64 -16.35
C ILE A 50 11.82 -47.71 -16.91
N TYR A 51 10.78 -48.25 -17.55
CA TYR A 51 9.74 -47.41 -18.15
C TYR A 51 9.02 -46.61 -17.08
N LEU A 52 8.59 -47.24 -15.98
CA LEU A 52 7.88 -46.55 -14.92
C LEU A 52 8.81 -45.55 -14.21
N SER A 53 10.05 -45.92 -13.88
CA SER A 53 10.96 -44.98 -13.21
C SER A 53 11.29 -43.78 -14.08
N ILE A 54 11.62 -43.97 -15.36
CA ILE A 54 11.99 -42.89 -16.27
C ILE A 54 10.76 -42.04 -16.58
N TYR A 55 9.65 -42.67 -16.97
CA TYR A 55 8.43 -41.93 -17.32
C TYR A 55 7.93 -41.14 -16.11
N LEU A 56 7.80 -41.79 -14.94
CA LEU A 56 7.29 -41.12 -13.75
C LEU A 56 8.27 -40.06 -13.26
N SER A 57 9.58 -40.32 -13.22
CA SER A 57 10.56 -39.32 -12.76
C SER A 57 10.62 -38.12 -13.70
N ILE A 58 10.71 -38.32 -15.01
CA ILE A 58 10.82 -37.23 -15.97
C ILE A 58 9.50 -36.48 -16.08
N TYR A 59 8.39 -37.18 -16.27
CA TYR A 59 7.09 -36.53 -16.41
C TYR A 59 6.73 -35.77 -15.14
N LEU A 60 6.86 -36.40 -13.96
CA LEU A 60 6.52 -35.75 -12.71
C LEU A 60 7.49 -34.60 -12.41
N SER A 61 8.80 -34.77 -12.60
CA SER A 61 9.76 -33.68 -12.33
C SER A 61 9.56 -32.50 -13.26
N ILE A 62 9.39 -32.72 -14.57
CA ILE A 62 9.18 -31.66 -15.54
C ILE A 62 7.83 -31.00 -15.33
N TYR A 63 6.76 -31.78 -15.22
CA TYR A 63 5.42 -31.24 -15.01
C TYR A 63 5.35 -30.45 -13.70
N LEU A 64 5.84 -31.02 -12.60
CA LEU A 64 5.79 -30.35 -11.30
C LEU A 64 6.70 -29.12 -11.28
N SER A 65 7.92 -29.20 -11.83
CA SER A 65 8.83 -28.04 -11.84
C SER A 65 8.28 -26.90 -12.71
N ILE A 66 7.80 -27.19 -13.92
CA ILE A 66 7.25 -26.18 -14.82
C ILE A 66 5.95 -25.62 -14.27
N TYR A 67 5.01 -26.49 -13.90
CA TYR A 67 3.72 -26.04 -13.38
C TYR A 67 3.90 -25.23 -12.10
N LEU A 68 4.69 -25.73 -11.14
CA LEU A 68 4.89 -25.03 -9.87
C LEU A 68 5.69 -23.74 -10.07
N SER A 69 6.74 -23.73 -10.90
CA SER A 69 7.52 -22.52 -11.15
C SER A 69 6.70 -21.45 -11.86
N ILE A 70 5.96 -21.80 -12.91
CA ILE A 70 5.15 -20.86 -13.68
C ILE A 70 3.98 -20.38 -12.83
N TYR A 71 3.22 -21.31 -12.23
CA TYR A 71 2.07 -20.94 -11.41
C TYR A 71 2.49 -20.08 -10.22
N LEU A 72 3.53 -20.49 -9.48
CA LEU A 72 3.99 -19.74 -8.31
C LEU A 72 4.59 -18.40 -8.72
N SER A 73 5.41 -18.34 -9.77
CA SER A 73 6.00 -17.06 -10.21
C SER A 73 4.94 -16.09 -10.72
N ILE A 74 4.00 -16.53 -11.54
CA ILE A 74 2.94 -15.68 -12.08
C ILE A 74 1.99 -15.28 -10.96
N TYR A 75 1.50 -16.23 -10.16
CA TYR A 75 0.57 -15.93 -9.07
C TYR A 75 1.21 -14.98 -8.06
N LEU A 76 2.45 -15.27 -7.61
CA LEU A 76 3.13 -14.45 -6.63
C LEU A 76 3.47 -13.07 -7.21
N SER A 77 3.96 -12.98 -8.45
CA SER A 77 4.28 -11.69 -9.06
C SER A 77 3.04 -10.83 -9.27
N ILE A 78 1.95 -11.39 -9.79
CA ILE A 78 0.70 -10.66 -10.01
C ILE A 78 0.08 -10.28 -8.68
N TYR A 79 -0.08 -11.23 -7.76
CA TYR A 79 -0.69 -10.98 -6.45
C TYR A 79 0.13 -9.94 -5.68
N LEU A 80 1.45 -10.10 -5.58
CA LEU A 80 2.30 -9.18 -4.84
C LEU A 80 2.34 -7.81 -5.53
N SER A 81 2.47 -7.73 -6.86
CA SER A 81 2.52 -6.43 -7.55
C SER A 81 1.20 -5.68 -7.44
N ILE A 82 0.06 -6.34 -7.65
CA ILE A 82 -1.25 -5.71 -7.59
C ILE A 82 -1.57 -5.35 -6.14
N TYR A 83 -1.43 -6.29 -5.20
CA TYR A 83 -1.74 -6.04 -3.80
C TYR A 83 -0.85 -4.93 -3.24
N LEU A 84 0.46 -4.99 -3.48
CA LEU A 84 1.39 -3.98 -2.98
C LEU A 84 1.15 -2.64 -3.66
N SER A 85 0.94 -2.58 -4.97
CA SER A 85 0.67 -1.31 -5.66
C SER A 85 -0.62 -0.66 -5.20
N ILE A 86 -1.72 -1.43 -5.08
CA ILE A 86 -3.01 -0.92 -4.61
C ILE A 86 -2.91 -0.51 -3.15
N TYR A 87 -2.39 -1.38 -2.28
CA TYR A 87 -2.27 -1.08 -0.87
C TYR A 87 -1.38 0.15 -0.64
N LEU A 88 -0.20 0.20 -1.25
CA LEU A 88 0.73 1.30 -1.07
C LEU A 88 0.18 2.60 -1.67
N SER A 89 -0.41 2.55 -2.87
CA SER A 89 -0.98 3.77 -3.50
C SER A 89 -2.16 4.32 -2.72
N ILE A 90 -3.11 3.48 -2.31
CA ILE A 90 -4.29 3.90 -1.58
C ILE A 90 -3.90 4.34 -0.17
N TYR A 91 -3.16 3.52 0.57
CA TYR A 91 -2.77 3.84 1.93
C TYR A 91 -1.92 5.12 1.97
N LEU A 92 -0.90 5.22 1.12
CA LEU A 92 -0.03 6.39 1.10
C LEU A 92 -0.78 7.63 0.63
N SER A 93 -1.61 7.54 -0.42
CA SER A 93 -2.38 8.71 -0.89
C SER A 93 -3.39 9.19 0.14
N ILE A 94 -4.13 8.30 0.78
CA ILE A 94 -5.11 8.65 1.81
C ILE A 94 -4.39 9.19 3.04
N TYR A 95 -3.38 8.48 3.55
CA TYR A 95 -2.64 8.92 4.73
C TYR A 95 -1.98 10.28 4.49
N LEU A 96 -1.29 10.45 3.35
CA LEU A 96 -0.63 11.70 3.03
C LEU A 96 -1.64 12.82 2.81
N SER A 97 -2.73 12.59 2.07
CA SER A 97 -3.75 13.63 1.84
C SER A 97 -4.43 14.06 3.13
N ILE A 98 -4.84 13.12 3.98
CA ILE A 98 -5.48 13.42 5.26
C ILE A 98 -4.50 14.10 6.20
N TYR A 99 -3.31 13.51 6.41
CA TYR A 99 -2.32 14.07 7.32
C TYR A 99 -1.90 15.46 6.89
N LEU A 100 -1.55 15.65 5.60
CA LEU A 100 -1.09 16.93 5.09
C LEU A 100 -2.21 17.97 5.11
N SER A 101 -3.44 17.61 4.70
CA SER A 101 -4.58 18.55 4.70
C SER A 101 -4.96 18.98 6.12
N ILE A 102 -5.07 18.05 7.05
CA ILE A 102 -5.43 18.35 8.45
C ILE A 102 -4.30 19.12 9.12
N TYR A 103 -3.06 18.66 9.00
CA TYR A 103 -1.92 19.32 9.63
C TYR A 103 -1.75 20.75 9.09
N ILE A 104 -1.74 20.93 7.77
CA ILE A 104 -1.59 22.26 7.16
C ILE A 104 -2.79 23.14 7.50
N SER A 105 -4.03 22.65 7.39
CA SER A 105 -5.20 23.48 7.67
C SER A 105 -5.25 23.92 9.13
N ILE A 106 -5.00 23.01 10.08
CA ILE A 106 -4.99 23.33 11.51
C ILE A 106 -3.82 24.26 11.83
N TYR A 107 -2.60 23.90 11.41
CA TYR A 107 -1.42 24.72 11.70
C TYR A 107 -1.56 26.11 11.12
N LEU A 108 -1.95 26.22 9.83
CA LEU A 108 -2.10 27.50 9.17
C LEU A 108 -3.26 28.31 9.75
N SER A 109 -4.42 27.69 10.03
CA SER A 109 -5.56 28.41 10.60
C SER A 109 -5.26 28.93 12.00
N ILE A 110 -4.66 28.11 12.87
CA ILE A 110 -4.30 28.49 14.23
C ILE A 110 -3.20 29.54 14.20
N TYR A 111 -2.12 29.29 13.46
CA TYR A 111 -1.00 30.24 13.39
C TYR A 111 -1.47 31.58 12.82
N LEU A 112 -2.19 31.57 11.70
CA LEU A 112 -2.65 32.81 11.06
C LEU A 112 -3.68 33.52 11.93
N SER A 113 -4.65 32.82 12.52
CA SER A 113 -5.67 33.45 13.37
C SER A 113 -5.06 34.05 14.63
N ILE A 114 -4.18 33.34 15.33
CA ILE A 114 -3.53 33.83 16.55
C ILE A 114 -2.55 34.94 16.22
N TYR A 115 -1.65 34.73 15.26
CA TYR A 115 -0.66 35.73 14.89
C TYR A 115 -1.33 37.02 14.39
N LEU A 116 -2.30 36.91 13.48
CA LEU A 116 -2.98 38.07 12.92
C LEU A 116 -3.84 38.75 13.98
N SER A 117 -4.60 38.00 14.81
CA SER A 117 -5.42 38.62 15.85
C SER A 117 -4.58 39.35 16.91
N ILE A 118 -3.50 38.74 17.38
CA ILE A 118 -2.60 39.35 18.36
C ILE A 118 -1.87 40.54 17.75
N TYR A 119 -1.27 40.37 16.58
CA TYR A 119 -0.54 41.46 15.92
C TYR A 119 -1.46 42.63 15.61
N LEU A 120 -2.63 42.38 15.01
CA LEU A 120 -3.58 43.42 14.65
C LEU A 120 -4.17 44.08 15.90
N SER A 121 -4.56 43.31 16.93
CA SER A 121 -5.11 43.91 18.17
C SER A 121 -4.09 44.75 18.91
N ILE A 122 -2.86 44.28 19.06
CA ILE A 122 -1.79 45.03 19.73
C ILE A 122 -1.40 46.24 18.90
N TYR A 123 -1.13 46.07 17.61
CA TYR A 123 -0.74 47.17 16.74
C TYR A 123 -1.84 48.24 16.67
N LEU A 124 -3.09 47.84 16.43
CA LEU A 124 -4.20 48.77 16.31
C LEU A 124 -4.50 49.43 17.66
N SER A 125 -4.50 48.70 18.78
CA SER A 125 -4.74 49.30 20.09
C SER A 125 -3.66 50.30 20.47
N ILE A 126 -2.38 49.96 20.31
CA ILE A 126 -1.26 50.84 20.62
C ILE A 126 -1.26 52.04 19.68
N TYR A 127 -1.32 51.80 18.37
CA TYR A 127 -1.28 52.88 17.38
C TYR A 127 -2.48 53.81 17.56
N LEU A 128 -3.70 53.28 17.61
CA LEU A 128 -4.90 54.10 17.73
C LEU A 128 -4.95 54.81 19.09
N SER A 129 -4.66 54.13 20.20
CA SER A 129 -4.72 54.77 21.52
C SER A 129 -3.67 55.88 21.65
N ILE A 130 -2.41 55.62 21.28
CA ILE A 130 -1.33 56.58 21.45
C ILE A 130 -1.46 57.70 20.44
N TYR A 131 -1.61 57.38 19.16
CA TYR A 131 -1.69 58.40 18.11
C TYR A 131 -2.92 59.27 18.29
N LEU A 132 -4.11 58.67 18.49
CA LEU A 132 -5.34 59.44 18.63
C LEU A 132 -5.34 60.24 19.94
N SER A 133 -4.91 59.67 21.07
CA SER A 133 -4.89 60.42 22.33
C SER A 133 -3.91 61.60 22.27
N ILE A 134 -2.71 61.40 21.74
CA ILE A 134 -1.71 62.46 21.61
C ILE A 134 -2.18 63.51 20.61
N TYR A 135 -2.62 63.10 19.41
CA TYR A 135 -3.07 64.04 18.39
C TYR A 135 -4.28 64.83 18.86
N LEU A 136 -5.31 64.16 19.41
CA LEU A 136 -6.52 64.82 19.86
C LEU A 136 -6.26 65.72 21.08
N SER A 137 -5.48 65.26 22.05
CA SER A 137 -5.16 66.08 23.24
C SER A 137 -4.35 67.31 22.88
N ILE A 138 -3.31 67.18 22.06
CA ILE A 138 -2.47 68.30 21.65
C ILE A 138 -3.26 69.23 20.73
N TYR A 139 -3.91 68.72 19.70
CA TYR A 139 -4.65 69.54 18.75
C TYR A 139 -5.81 70.27 19.44
N LEU A 140 -6.63 69.56 20.23
CA LEU A 140 -7.77 70.16 20.91
C LEU A 140 -7.31 71.15 21.97
N SER A 141 -6.28 70.84 22.77
CA SER A 141 -5.79 71.78 23.79
C SER A 141 -5.22 73.05 23.16
N ILE A 142 -4.41 72.93 22.10
CA ILE A 142 -3.84 74.07 21.40
C ILE A 142 -4.95 74.87 20.70
N TYR A 143 -5.82 74.21 19.94
CA TYR A 143 -6.89 74.89 19.22
C TYR A 143 -7.85 75.59 20.18
N LEU A 144 -8.32 74.89 21.22
CA LEU A 144 -9.27 75.46 22.18
C LEU A 144 -8.62 76.58 23.00
N SER A 145 -7.38 76.41 23.46
CA SER A 145 -6.69 77.46 24.22
C SER A 145 -6.46 78.70 23.38
N ILE A 146 -5.96 78.56 22.14
CA ILE A 146 -5.70 79.69 21.25
C ILE A 146 -7.02 80.33 20.81
N TYR A 147 -7.97 79.54 20.32
CA TYR A 147 -9.24 80.07 19.83
C TYR A 147 -10.03 80.74 20.95
N LEU A 148 -10.20 80.08 22.10
CA LEU A 148 -10.97 80.63 23.21
C LEU A 148 -10.26 81.85 23.80
N SER A 149 -8.94 81.81 24.01
CA SER A 149 -8.22 82.97 24.56
C SER A 149 -8.28 84.17 23.63
N ILE A 150 -8.04 83.99 22.33
CA ILE A 150 -8.05 85.08 21.35
C ILE A 150 -9.48 85.57 21.13
N TYR A 151 -10.43 84.68 20.86
CA TYR A 151 -11.81 85.06 20.60
C TYR A 151 -12.44 85.73 21.82
N LEU A 152 -12.33 85.14 23.01
CA LEU A 152 -12.92 85.70 24.22
C LEU A 152 -12.24 87.01 24.61
N SER A 153 -10.91 87.10 24.54
CA SER A 153 -10.21 88.35 24.88
C SER A 153 -10.58 89.47 23.92
N ILE A 154 -10.57 89.22 22.61
CA ILE A 154 -10.90 90.22 21.59
C ILE A 154 -12.39 90.58 21.66
N TYR A 155 -13.28 89.60 21.69
CA TYR A 155 -14.72 89.85 21.71
C TYR A 155 -15.12 90.57 23.00
N LEU A 156 -14.70 90.09 24.16
CA LEU A 156 -15.06 90.71 25.43
C LEU A 156 -14.44 92.10 25.57
N SER A 157 -13.16 92.28 25.21
CA SER A 157 -12.53 93.61 25.31
C SER A 157 -13.17 94.61 24.36
N ILE A 158 -13.43 94.26 23.10
CA ILE A 158 -14.03 95.16 22.11
C ILE A 158 -15.50 95.40 22.43
N TYR A 159 -16.28 94.35 22.64
CA TYR A 159 -17.72 94.49 22.90
C TYR A 159 -17.98 95.24 24.20
N LEU A 160 -17.30 94.88 25.28
CA LEU A 160 -17.51 95.53 26.58
C LEU A 160 -17.02 96.98 26.54
N SER A 161 -15.87 97.27 25.92
CA SER A 161 -15.38 98.66 25.82
C SER A 161 -16.30 99.53 24.97
N ILE A 162 -16.78 99.03 23.83
CA ILE A 162 -17.72 99.76 22.96
C ILE A 162 -19.07 99.93 23.67
N TYR A 163 -19.62 98.87 24.25
CA TYR A 163 -20.92 98.96 24.92
C TYR A 163 -20.89 99.89 26.13
N LEU A 164 -19.86 99.75 26.98
CA LEU A 164 -19.71 100.59 28.16
C LEU A 164 -19.46 102.04 27.76
N SER A 165 -18.62 102.32 26.76
CA SER A 165 -18.39 103.68 26.29
C SER A 165 -19.66 104.33 25.73
N ILE A 166 -20.45 103.59 24.94
CA ILE A 166 -21.74 104.08 24.43
C ILE A 166 -22.71 104.32 25.58
N TYR A 167 -22.88 103.37 26.49
CA TYR A 167 -23.80 103.50 27.62
C TYR A 167 -23.45 104.69 28.53
N LEU A 168 -22.16 104.84 28.89
CA LEU A 168 -21.70 105.97 29.68
C LEU A 168 -21.92 107.29 28.94
N SER A 169 -21.64 107.33 27.63
CA SER A 169 -21.82 108.54 26.82
C SER A 169 -23.28 108.99 26.78
N ILE A 170 -24.23 108.04 26.71
CA ILE A 170 -25.67 108.34 26.72
C ILE A 170 -26.10 108.82 28.11
N TYR A 171 -25.68 108.12 29.17
CA TYR A 171 -26.11 108.44 30.54
C TYR A 171 -25.55 109.79 31.04
N LEU A 172 -24.34 110.18 30.62
CA LEU A 172 -23.79 111.51 30.91
C LEU A 172 -24.31 112.63 29.99
N SER A 173 -25.00 112.28 28.89
CA SER A 173 -25.58 113.26 27.95
C SER A 173 -27.02 113.67 28.28
N ILE A 174 -27.59 113.13 29.36
CA ILE A 174 -28.93 113.44 29.92
C ILE A 174 -28.73 114.25 31.20
#